data_AF-R6UNX9-F1
#
_entry.id   AF-R6UNX9-F1
#
_cell.length_a   1.000
_cell.length_b   1.000
_cell.length_c   1.000
_cell.angle_alpha   90.00
_cell.angle_beta   90.00
_cell.angle_gamma   90.00
#
_symmetry.space_group_name_H-M   'P 1'
#
loop_
_entity.id
_entity.type
_entity.pdbx_description
1 polymer ?
#
loop_
_entity_poly.entity_id
_entity_poly.type
_entity_poly.pdbx_seq_one_letter_code
_entity_poly.pdbx_strand_id
1 'polypeptide(L)'
;MRFELNEFHRNVPDTELIEDLQRVSNLLKKSTVTIDDYNQYGKFHATTLTRRFGSWFNCLSKASLKPSRSKIGITDEELFEEIEKVWVKLGKQPKYSEMRDISKYSVGTYEKRFGGWRKALEKFVEYINAEENEYESAPIEVLEPSNCQYTKSNNTIELASTSKHNTSRNINIRLRFKVLAIDNFKCRACGASPAKDPSVELHVDHIIHGRKVEKP
;
A
#
# COMPACT_ATOMS: atom_id res chain seq x y z
N MET A 1 -27.32 44.94 -39.52
CA MET A 1 -27.01 44.13 -38.33
C MET A 1 -27.52 42.72 -38.62
N ARG A 2 -26.64 41.70 -38.65
CA ARG A 2 -27.06 40.30 -38.84
C ARG A 2 -27.34 39.74 -37.44
N PHE A 3 -28.54 39.21 -37.25
CA PHE A 3 -28.91 38.53 -36.02
C PHE A 3 -28.70 37.03 -36.27
N GLU A 4 -27.83 36.41 -35.49
CA GLU A 4 -27.58 34.97 -35.53
C GLU A 4 -28.21 34.32 -34.29
N LEU A 5 -28.83 33.17 -34.47
CA LEU A 5 -29.43 32.40 -33.38
C LEU A 5 -28.31 31.70 -32.60
N ASN A 6 -28.28 31.87 -31.28
CA ASN A 6 -27.39 31.09 -30.44
C ASN A 6 -27.77 29.61 -30.48
N GLU A 7 -26.80 28.74 -30.75
CA GLU A 7 -27.01 27.30 -30.71
C GLU A 7 -27.35 26.84 -29.28
N PHE A 8 -28.53 26.21 -29.12
CA PHE A 8 -28.94 25.63 -27.84
C PHE A 8 -28.42 24.21 -27.70
N HIS A 9 -27.43 24.00 -26.85
CA HIS A 9 -26.82 22.71 -26.59
C HIS A 9 -27.58 21.89 -25.52
N ARG A 10 -28.82 21.47 -25.82
CA ARG A 10 -29.60 20.60 -24.94
C ARG A 10 -29.32 19.13 -25.25
N ASN A 11 -29.16 18.30 -24.21
CA ASN A 11 -28.95 16.85 -24.31
C ASN A 11 -27.73 16.42 -25.16
N VAL A 12 -26.65 17.20 -25.11
CA VAL A 12 -25.36 16.87 -25.74
C VAL A 12 -24.91 15.46 -25.30
N PRO A 13 -24.39 14.59 -26.17
CA PRO A 13 -23.85 13.29 -25.78
C PRO A 13 -22.56 13.42 -24.95
N ASP A 14 -22.21 12.38 -24.18
CA ASP A 14 -21.00 12.41 -23.34
C ASP A 14 -19.71 12.50 -24.17
N THR A 15 -19.73 11.90 -25.36
CA THR A 15 -18.61 11.87 -26.31
C THR A 15 -18.26 13.27 -26.81
N GLU A 16 -19.26 14.07 -27.19
CA GLU A 16 -19.04 15.43 -27.71
C GLU A 16 -18.40 16.35 -26.64
N LEU A 17 -18.76 16.19 -25.37
CA LEU A 17 -18.13 16.93 -24.28
C LEU A 17 -16.64 16.56 -24.08
N ILE A 18 -16.30 15.29 -24.28
CA ILE A 18 -14.94 14.78 -24.15
C ILE A 18 -14.09 15.22 -25.35
N GLU A 19 -14.65 15.14 -26.56
CA GLU A 19 -14.01 15.59 -27.80
C GLU A 19 -13.73 17.09 -27.77
N ASP A 20 -14.65 17.93 -27.27
CA ASP A 20 -14.41 19.37 -27.12
C ASP A 20 -13.28 19.65 -26.12
N LEU A 21 -13.21 18.92 -25.02
CA LEU A 21 -12.11 19.05 -24.05
C LEU A 21 -10.76 18.65 -24.65
N GLN A 22 -10.71 17.60 -25.47
CA GLN A 22 -9.51 17.20 -26.22
C GLN A 22 -9.13 18.24 -27.27
N ARG A 23 -10.11 18.81 -27.98
CA ARG A 23 -9.90 19.90 -28.93
C ARG A 23 -9.25 21.11 -28.27
N VAL A 24 -9.73 21.52 -27.09
CA VAL A 24 -9.15 22.63 -26.31
C VAL A 24 -7.71 22.31 -25.87
N SER A 25 -7.45 21.08 -25.40
CA SER A 25 -6.09 20.64 -25.06
C SER A 25 -5.13 20.72 -26.25
N ASN A 26 -5.57 20.25 -27.43
CA ASN A 26 -4.80 20.30 -28.67
C ASN A 26 -4.56 21.74 -29.13
N LEU A 27 -5.55 22.61 -29.00
CA LEU A 27 -5.44 24.03 -29.33
C LEU A 27 -4.36 24.73 -28.48
N LEU A 28 -4.35 24.46 -27.18
CA LEU A 28 -3.38 25.03 -26.24
C LEU A 28 -2.02 24.33 -26.26
N LYS A 29 -1.92 23.17 -26.93
CA LYS A 29 -0.73 22.29 -26.94
C LYS A 29 -0.26 21.92 -25.52
N LYS A 30 -1.19 21.86 -24.56
CA LYS A 30 -0.92 21.48 -23.16
C LYS A 30 -1.49 20.09 -22.91
N SER A 31 -0.77 19.26 -22.15
CA SER A 31 -1.25 17.94 -21.72
C SER A 31 -2.29 17.99 -20.58
N THR A 32 -2.56 19.19 -20.05
CA THR A 32 -3.58 19.45 -19.01
C THR A 32 -4.33 20.73 -19.38
N VAL A 33 -5.61 20.79 -19.03
CA VAL A 33 -6.47 21.94 -19.25
C VAL A 33 -7.07 22.39 -17.92
N THR A 34 -6.93 23.68 -17.60
CA THR A 34 -7.55 24.28 -16.41
C THR A 34 -9.02 24.61 -16.70
N ILE A 35 -9.80 24.85 -15.65
CA ILE A 35 -11.21 25.26 -15.80
C ILE A 35 -11.30 26.59 -16.56
N ASP A 36 -10.41 27.54 -16.26
CA ASP A 36 -10.39 28.86 -16.90
C ASP A 36 -9.98 28.76 -18.38
N ASP A 37 -8.96 27.96 -18.69
CA ASP A 37 -8.55 27.66 -20.07
C ASP A 37 -9.76 27.08 -20.85
N TYR A 38 -10.49 26.13 -20.26
CA TYR A 38 -11.65 25.54 -20.92
C TYR A 38 -12.82 26.52 -21.09
N ASN A 39 -13.13 27.34 -20.09
CA ASN A 39 -14.20 28.33 -20.22
C ASN A 39 -13.89 29.41 -21.27
N GLN A 40 -12.62 29.65 -21.57
CA GLN A 40 -12.20 30.63 -22.58
C GLN A 40 -12.26 30.08 -24.02
N TYR A 41 -11.89 28.81 -24.24
CA TYR A 41 -11.75 28.22 -25.58
C TYR A 41 -12.74 27.10 -25.90
N GLY A 42 -13.44 26.59 -24.88
CA GLY A 42 -14.42 25.51 -24.98
C GLY A 42 -15.72 25.98 -25.62
N LYS A 43 -16.39 25.04 -26.28
CA LYS A 43 -17.75 25.25 -26.82
C LYS A 43 -18.79 25.22 -25.70
N PHE A 44 -18.50 24.47 -24.63
CA PHE A 44 -19.35 24.34 -23.46
C PHE A 44 -18.72 24.96 -22.22
N HIS A 45 -19.53 25.24 -21.20
CA HIS A 45 -19.04 25.69 -19.91
C HIS A 45 -18.53 24.52 -19.06
N ALA A 46 -17.45 24.72 -18.28
CA ALA A 46 -16.86 23.68 -17.44
C ALA A 46 -17.86 23.08 -16.43
N THR A 47 -18.83 23.87 -15.96
CA THR A 47 -19.88 23.38 -15.05
C THR A 47 -20.75 22.29 -15.67
N THR A 48 -20.96 22.30 -16.99
CA THR A 48 -21.70 21.25 -17.69
C THR A 48 -20.97 19.92 -17.57
N LEU A 49 -19.65 19.94 -17.77
CA LEU A 49 -18.80 18.75 -17.68
C LEU A 49 -18.72 18.26 -16.23
N THR A 50 -18.46 19.15 -15.27
CA THR A 50 -18.37 18.74 -13.86
C THR A 50 -19.70 18.22 -13.31
N ARG A 51 -20.84 18.80 -13.70
CA ARG A 51 -22.17 18.28 -13.29
C ARG A 51 -22.44 16.87 -13.83
N ARG A 52 -21.95 16.56 -15.03
CA ARG A 52 -22.21 15.27 -15.69
C ARG A 52 -21.22 14.18 -15.28
N PHE A 53 -19.95 14.54 -15.11
CA PHE A 53 -18.86 13.61 -14.80
C PHE A 53 -18.42 13.66 -13.33
N GLY A 54 -19.05 14.51 -12.51
CA GLY A 54 -18.82 14.70 -11.08
C GLY A 54 -17.71 15.71 -10.77
N SER A 55 -16.51 15.53 -11.32
CA SER A 55 -15.37 16.41 -11.02
C SER A 55 -14.54 16.75 -12.26
N TRP A 56 -13.85 17.89 -12.23
CA TRP A 56 -12.94 18.28 -13.33
C TRP A 56 -11.82 17.27 -13.54
N PHE A 57 -11.33 16.65 -12.46
CA PHE A 57 -10.35 15.57 -12.52
C PHE A 57 -10.89 14.37 -13.31
N ASN A 58 -12.15 13.99 -13.09
CA ASN A 58 -12.79 12.91 -13.84
C ASN A 58 -12.97 13.29 -15.32
N CYS A 59 -13.26 14.56 -15.62
CA CYS A 59 -13.35 15.04 -17.00
C CYS A 59 -12.01 14.87 -17.73
N LEU A 60 -10.91 15.32 -17.10
CA LEU A 60 -9.56 15.16 -17.63
C LEU A 60 -9.18 13.68 -17.79
N SER A 61 -9.50 12.83 -16.81
CA SER A 61 -9.26 11.39 -16.87
C SER A 61 -9.99 10.73 -18.05
N LYS A 62 -11.29 11.04 -18.25
CA LYS A 62 -12.07 10.55 -19.39
C LYS A 62 -11.53 11.04 -20.74
N ALA A 63 -11.00 12.26 -20.78
CA ALA A 63 -10.35 12.82 -21.97
C ALA A 63 -8.91 12.30 -22.18
N SER A 64 -8.40 11.40 -21.32
CA SER A 64 -7.02 10.91 -21.33
C SER A 64 -5.98 12.04 -21.18
N LEU A 65 -6.34 13.10 -20.44
CA LEU A 65 -5.48 14.24 -20.14
C LEU A 65 -4.84 14.11 -18.74
N LYS A 66 -3.68 14.74 -18.56
CA LYS A 66 -3.04 14.78 -17.24
C LYS A 66 -3.87 15.62 -16.27
N PRO A 67 -3.95 15.22 -15.00
CA PRO A 67 -4.69 15.98 -14.01
C PRO A 67 -4.03 17.32 -13.72
N SER A 68 -4.83 18.38 -13.71
CA SER A 68 -4.36 19.75 -13.47
C SER A 68 -3.89 20.02 -12.03
N ARG A 69 -4.28 19.18 -11.08
CA ARG A 69 -3.94 19.30 -9.65
C ARG A 69 -3.60 17.94 -9.05
N SER A 70 -2.81 17.94 -8.00
CA SER A 70 -2.52 16.75 -7.20
C SER A 70 -3.81 16.10 -6.69
N LYS A 71 -3.79 14.78 -6.55
CA LYS A 71 -4.90 13.98 -6.00
C LYS A 71 -5.35 14.58 -4.67
N ILE A 72 -6.64 14.91 -4.55
CA ILE A 72 -7.26 15.33 -3.28
C ILE A 72 -7.61 14.07 -2.48
N GLY A 73 -7.46 14.12 -1.16
CA GLY A 73 -7.86 13.01 -0.29
C GLY A 73 -6.94 11.79 -0.39
N ILE A 74 -5.62 12.02 -0.42
CA ILE A 74 -4.63 10.95 -0.20
C ILE A 74 -4.91 10.36 1.18
N THR A 75 -4.89 9.04 1.34
CA THR A 75 -5.09 8.41 2.66
C THR A 75 -3.78 8.37 3.46
N ASP A 76 -3.83 7.99 4.73
CA ASP A 76 -2.62 7.92 5.56
C ASP A 76 -1.76 6.72 5.11
N GLU A 77 -2.41 5.62 4.70
CA GLU A 77 -1.79 4.42 4.15
C GLU A 77 -1.05 4.73 2.84
N GLU A 78 -1.67 5.49 1.92
CA GLU A 78 -1.02 5.90 0.66
C GLU A 78 0.24 6.75 0.91
N LEU A 79 0.26 7.53 2.00
CA LEU A 79 1.45 8.29 2.41
C LEU A 79 2.54 7.38 2.97
N PHE A 80 2.16 6.39 3.79
CA PHE A 80 3.07 5.41 4.36
C PHE A 80 3.69 4.49 3.30
N GLU A 81 2.91 3.98 2.35
CA GLU A 81 3.43 3.21 1.21
C GLU A 81 4.49 4.00 0.42
N GLU A 82 4.28 5.30 0.26
CA GLU A 82 5.24 6.15 -0.46
C GLU A 82 6.54 6.31 0.35
N ILE A 83 6.46 6.43 1.68
CA ILE A 83 7.64 6.42 2.55
C ILE A 83 8.38 5.09 2.43
N GLU A 84 7.67 3.96 2.46
CA GLU A 84 8.25 2.62 2.29
C GLU A 84 8.99 2.49 0.96
N LYS A 85 8.36 2.89 -0.15
CA LYS A 85 8.98 2.85 -1.49
C LYS A 85 10.28 3.64 -1.54
N VAL A 86 10.29 4.85 -0.97
CA VAL A 86 11.49 5.69 -0.90
C VAL A 86 12.56 5.04 0.00
N TRP A 87 12.15 4.47 1.13
CA TRP A 87 13.05 3.80 2.07
C TRP A 87 13.74 2.58 1.45
N VAL A 88 12.99 1.72 0.77
CA VAL A 88 13.51 0.55 0.04
C VAL A 88 14.46 1.00 -1.06
N LYS A 89 14.11 2.05 -1.81
CA LYS A 89 14.95 2.60 -2.88
C LYS A 89 16.28 3.15 -2.36
N LEU A 90 16.29 3.76 -1.19
CA LEU A 90 17.50 4.31 -0.57
C LEU A 90 18.28 3.27 0.24
N GLY A 91 17.64 2.18 0.67
CA GLY A 91 18.21 1.18 1.59
C GLY A 91 18.46 1.73 3.01
N LYS A 92 17.94 2.92 3.32
CA LYS A 92 18.12 3.64 4.59
C LYS A 92 16.94 4.56 4.83
N GLN A 93 16.81 5.03 6.07
CA GLN A 93 15.80 6.01 6.44
C GLN A 93 15.89 7.27 5.56
N PRO A 94 14.79 7.67 4.88
CA PRO A 94 14.78 8.86 4.04
C PRO A 94 14.95 10.12 4.89
N LYS A 95 15.89 10.97 4.49
CA LYS A 95 15.99 12.33 5.04
C LYS A 95 14.96 13.25 4.40
N TYR A 96 14.71 14.40 5.04
CA TYR A 96 13.79 15.41 4.53
C TYR A 96 14.09 15.81 3.07
N SER A 97 15.35 16.10 2.75
CA SER A 97 15.77 16.50 1.40
C SER A 97 15.59 15.38 0.38
N GLU A 98 15.92 14.15 0.76
CA GLU A 98 15.75 12.98 -0.11
C GLU A 98 14.27 12.72 -0.40
N MET A 99 13.40 12.88 0.60
CA MET A 99 11.96 12.77 0.41
C MET A 99 11.41 13.85 -0.53
N ARG A 100 11.92 15.09 -0.41
CA ARG A 100 11.53 16.20 -1.29
C ARG A 100 11.85 15.91 -2.76
N ASP A 101 13.00 15.30 -3.02
CA ASP A 101 13.49 15.10 -4.39
C ASP A 101 12.95 13.82 -5.02
N ILE A 102 12.66 12.79 -4.22
CA ILE A 102 12.30 11.45 -4.71
C ILE A 102 10.79 11.18 -4.65
N SER A 103 10.11 11.69 -3.63
CA SER A 103 8.70 11.34 -3.39
C SER A 103 7.78 11.93 -4.43
N LYS A 104 6.72 11.18 -4.75
CA LYS A 104 5.56 11.66 -5.49
C LYS A 104 4.80 12.78 -4.75
N TYR A 105 4.85 12.79 -3.41
CA TYR A 105 4.12 13.74 -2.57
C TYR A 105 5.08 14.73 -1.93
N SER A 106 4.65 15.98 -1.81
CA SER A 106 5.42 17.01 -1.11
C SER A 106 5.59 16.63 0.37
N VAL A 107 6.78 16.84 0.92
CA VAL A 107 7.09 16.61 2.35
C VAL A 107 6.12 17.38 3.25
N GLY A 108 5.68 18.57 2.82
CA GLY A 108 4.71 19.38 3.56
C GLY A 108 3.33 18.71 3.73
N THR A 109 2.97 17.76 2.87
CA THR A 109 1.76 16.94 3.04
C THR A 109 1.84 16.09 4.30
N TYR A 110 3.00 15.46 4.53
CA TYR A 110 3.26 14.65 5.72
C TYR A 110 3.29 15.52 6.99
N GLU A 111 3.93 16.67 6.92
CA GLU A 111 4.03 17.58 8.06
C GLU A 111 2.68 18.10 8.53
N LYS A 112 1.84 18.54 7.60
CA LYS A 112 0.49 19.04 7.92
C LYS A 112 -0.39 17.94 8.52
N ARG A 113 -0.22 16.70 8.09
CA ARG A 113 -1.06 15.57 8.51
C ARG A 113 -0.65 14.97 9.84
N PHE A 114 0.65 14.75 10.03
CA PHE A 114 1.17 14.06 11.22
C PHE A 114 1.78 15.03 12.25
N GLY A 115 1.73 16.34 12.00
CA GLY A 115 2.25 17.37 12.90
C GLY A 115 3.78 17.48 12.89
N GLY A 116 4.40 17.13 11.77
CA GLY A 116 5.85 17.23 11.50
C GLY A 116 6.43 15.98 10.83
N TRP A 117 7.56 16.15 10.12
CA TRP A 117 8.19 15.05 9.37
C TRP A 117 8.68 13.92 10.29
N ARG A 118 9.27 14.26 11.45
CA ARG A 118 9.70 13.25 12.42
C ARG A 118 8.53 12.42 12.94
N LYS A 119 7.40 13.07 13.25
CA LYS A 119 6.18 12.39 13.71
C LYS A 119 5.58 11.51 12.61
N ALA A 120 5.68 11.92 11.35
CA ALA A 120 5.27 11.08 10.22
C ALA A 120 6.07 9.77 10.17
N LEU A 121 7.38 9.82 10.42
CA LEU A 121 8.24 8.64 10.49
C LEU A 121 7.92 7.76 11.72
N GLU A 122 7.65 8.36 12.88
CA GLU A 122 7.23 7.62 14.08
C GLU A 122 5.91 6.88 13.82
N LYS A 123 4.93 7.55 13.20
CA LYS A 123 3.65 6.97 12.79
C LYS A 123 3.80 5.89 11.72
N PHE A 124 4.70 6.07 10.76
CA PHE A 124 5.02 5.06 9.76
C PHE A 124 5.60 3.79 10.41
N VAL A 125 6.53 3.94 11.35
CA VAL A 125 7.11 2.79 12.07
C VAL A 125 6.06 2.10 12.93
N GLU A 126 5.19 2.86 13.59
CA GLU A 126 4.04 2.32 14.32
C GLU A 126 3.11 1.52 13.39
N TYR A 127 2.79 2.05 12.20
CA TYR A 127 1.95 1.40 11.19
C TYR A 127 2.54 0.07 10.70
N ILE A 128 3.80 0.06 10.27
CA ILE A 128 4.45 -1.17 9.78
C ILE A 128 4.54 -2.22 10.89
N ASN A 129 4.96 -1.83 12.09
CA ASN A 129 5.05 -2.76 13.22
C ASN A 129 3.67 -3.22 13.76
N ALA A 130 2.61 -2.44 13.52
CA ALA A 130 1.24 -2.81 13.86
C ALA A 130 0.67 -3.84 12.87
N GLU A 131 0.90 -3.66 11.57
CA GLU A 131 0.66 -4.72 10.59
C GLU A 131 1.49 -5.97 10.93
N GLU A 132 2.69 -5.80 11.50
CA GLU A 132 3.47 -6.93 12.03
C GLU A 132 2.77 -7.71 13.16
N ASN A 133 1.96 -7.04 13.97
CA ASN A 133 1.24 -7.68 15.08
C ASN A 133 -0.08 -8.34 14.68
N GLU A 134 -0.74 -7.88 13.61
CA GLU A 134 -2.02 -8.46 13.17
C GLU A 134 -1.86 -9.85 12.52
N TYR A 135 -0.67 -10.18 12.01
CA TYR A 135 -0.36 -11.56 11.60
C TYR A 135 0.26 -12.43 12.71
N GLU A 136 0.44 -11.90 13.92
CA GLU A 136 1.08 -12.59 15.05
C GLU A 136 0.11 -12.89 16.22
N SER A 137 -1.18 -12.53 16.10
CA SER A 137 -2.20 -12.82 17.12
C SER A 137 -3.34 -13.72 16.62
N ALA A 138 -3.09 -15.03 16.56
CA ALA A 138 -4.12 -16.01 16.91
C ALA A 138 -3.70 -16.65 18.25
N PRO A 139 -4.38 -16.36 19.38
CA PRO A 139 -4.07 -16.94 20.68
C PRO A 139 -4.12 -18.47 20.63
N ILE A 140 -3.03 -19.12 21.02
CA ILE A 140 -3.02 -20.54 21.37
C ILE A 140 -3.73 -20.63 22.72
N GLU A 141 -5.01 -21.01 22.73
CA GLU A 141 -5.64 -21.49 23.96
C GLU A 141 -4.94 -22.79 24.38
N VAL A 142 -4.13 -22.69 25.44
CA VAL A 142 -3.52 -23.82 26.12
C VAL A 142 -4.64 -24.55 26.86
N LEU A 143 -5.25 -25.54 26.21
CA LEU A 143 -6.13 -26.49 26.88
C LEU A 143 -5.26 -27.42 27.73
N GLU A 144 -5.18 -27.16 29.03
CA GLU A 144 -4.67 -28.13 30.00
C GLU A 144 -5.63 -29.35 30.08
N PRO A 145 -5.09 -30.57 30.25
CA PRO A 145 -5.88 -31.78 30.17
C PRO A 145 -6.55 -32.11 31.51
N SER A 146 -7.80 -32.57 31.41
CA SER A 146 -8.51 -33.41 32.38
C SER A 146 -9.22 -32.71 33.55
N ASN A 147 -10.53 -32.54 33.43
CA ASN A 147 -11.44 -33.46 34.12
C ASN A 147 -12.86 -33.41 33.53
N CYS A 148 -13.36 -34.58 33.14
CA CYS A 148 -14.67 -34.78 32.56
C CYS A 148 -15.75 -34.70 33.63
N GLN A 149 -16.68 -33.74 33.55
CA GLN A 149 -18.03 -33.91 34.08
C GLN A 149 -19.05 -33.31 33.11
N TYR A 150 -19.66 -34.19 32.33
CA TYR A 150 -20.83 -33.93 31.51
C TYR A 150 -22.06 -33.82 32.42
N THR A 151 -22.75 -32.67 32.40
CA THR A 151 -24.20 -32.64 32.61
C THR A 151 -24.86 -31.99 31.41
N LYS A 152 -25.91 -32.66 30.93
CA LYS A 152 -26.62 -32.42 29.68
C LYS A 152 -27.42 -31.12 29.73
N SER A 153 -27.31 -30.29 28.68
CA SER A 153 -28.50 -29.83 27.93
C SER A 153 -28.11 -28.96 26.72
N ASN A 154 -28.32 -29.55 25.54
CA ASN A 154 -28.91 -29.01 24.31
C ASN A 154 -28.83 -27.48 24.08
N ASN A 155 -28.03 -27.05 23.11
CA ASN A 155 -28.59 -26.47 21.88
C ASN A 155 -27.54 -26.34 20.76
N THR A 156 -28.01 -26.69 19.58
CA THR A 156 -27.35 -26.81 18.28
C THR A 156 -26.88 -25.46 17.73
N ILE A 157 -25.61 -25.32 17.35
CA ILE A 157 -25.19 -24.41 16.25
C ILE A 157 -24.08 -25.11 15.45
N GLU A 158 -24.23 -25.01 14.14
CA GLU A 158 -23.58 -25.77 13.07
C GLU A 158 -22.09 -25.49 12.88
N LEU A 159 -21.41 -26.55 12.43
CA LEU A 159 -19.99 -26.68 12.16
C LEU A 159 -19.69 -26.32 10.69
N ALA A 160 -18.75 -25.40 10.45
CA ALA A 160 -18.07 -25.29 9.15
C ALA A 160 -16.61 -24.81 9.29
N SER A 161 -15.73 -25.80 9.51
CA SER A 161 -14.41 -25.97 8.88
C SER A 161 -13.45 -24.78 8.78
N THR A 162 -12.57 -24.59 9.78
CA THR A 162 -11.30 -23.87 9.58
C THR A 162 -10.21 -24.84 9.12
N SER A 163 -9.63 -24.58 7.96
CA SER A 163 -8.52 -25.33 7.38
C SER A 163 -7.30 -25.32 8.29
N LYS A 164 -6.74 -26.50 8.61
CA LYS A 164 -5.45 -26.61 9.30
C LYS A 164 -4.35 -26.05 8.40
N HIS A 165 -3.93 -24.82 8.63
CA HIS A 165 -2.79 -24.23 7.93
C HIS A 165 -1.50 -24.91 8.42
N ASN A 166 -0.81 -25.58 7.50
CA ASN A 166 0.53 -26.11 7.74
C ASN A 166 1.50 -24.97 7.39
N THR A 167 2.22 -24.44 8.38
CA THR A 167 3.20 -23.39 8.12
C THR A 167 4.38 -23.95 7.32
N SER A 168 4.86 -23.17 6.36
CA SER A 168 6.05 -23.53 5.58
C SER A 168 7.25 -23.65 6.52
N ARG A 169 8.11 -24.64 6.27
CA ARG A 169 9.29 -24.96 7.12
C ARG A 169 10.42 -23.92 7.05
N ASN A 170 10.21 -22.79 6.36
CA ASN A 170 11.23 -21.77 6.14
C ASN A 170 11.08 -20.62 7.14
N ILE A 171 12.14 -20.35 7.90
CA ILE A 171 12.17 -19.32 8.94
C ILE A 171 12.25 -17.92 8.32
N ASN A 172 11.60 -16.93 8.94
CA ASN A 172 11.72 -15.52 8.55
C ASN A 172 13.22 -15.10 8.47
N ILE A 173 13.61 -14.40 7.39
CA ILE A 173 15.01 -14.01 7.09
C ILE A 173 15.63 -13.21 8.25
N ARG A 174 14.87 -12.31 8.89
CA ARG A 174 15.35 -11.51 10.02
C ARG A 174 15.62 -12.37 11.24
N LEU A 175 14.76 -13.36 11.50
CA LEU A 175 14.97 -14.33 12.57
C LEU A 175 16.16 -15.24 12.27
N ARG A 176 16.31 -15.71 11.02
CA ARG A 176 17.51 -16.44 10.55
C ARG A 176 18.79 -15.66 10.85
N PHE A 177 18.81 -14.38 10.49
CA PHE A 177 19.96 -13.51 10.71
C PHE A 177 20.27 -13.34 12.20
N LYS A 178 19.26 -13.09 13.05
CA LYS A 178 19.45 -12.97 14.50
C LYS A 178 20.03 -14.26 15.09
N VAL A 179 19.54 -15.43 14.69
CA VAL A 179 20.05 -16.72 15.16
C VAL A 179 21.50 -16.92 14.73
N LEU A 180 21.83 -16.68 13.46
CA LEU A 180 23.21 -16.81 12.97
C LEU A 180 24.18 -15.82 13.64
N ALA A 181 23.70 -14.62 13.98
CA ALA A 181 24.50 -13.60 14.65
C ALA A 181 24.91 -14.01 16.08
N ILE A 182 24.07 -14.78 16.78
CA ILE A 182 24.39 -15.31 18.13
C ILE A 182 25.65 -16.20 18.07
N ASP A 183 25.72 -17.07 17.07
CA ASP A 183 26.87 -17.96 16.86
C ASP A 183 28.00 -17.29 16.04
N ASN A 184 27.93 -15.97 15.84
CA ASN A 184 28.91 -15.18 15.09
C ASN A 184 29.17 -15.75 13.67
N PHE A 185 28.09 -16.14 12.99
CA PHE A 185 28.08 -16.75 11.65
C PHE A 185 29.03 -17.96 11.53
N LYS A 186 29.07 -18.78 12.57
CA LYS A 186 29.79 -20.06 12.61
C LYS A 186 28.82 -21.18 12.94
N CYS A 187 28.95 -22.31 12.26
CA CYS A 187 28.21 -23.51 12.62
C CYS A 187 28.64 -23.99 14.01
N ARG A 188 27.68 -24.19 14.92
CA ARG A 188 27.94 -24.69 16.28
C ARG A 188 28.42 -26.15 16.32
N ALA A 189 28.13 -26.96 15.30
CA ALA A 189 28.52 -28.36 15.24
C ALA A 189 29.92 -28.59 14.64
N CYS A 190 30.23 -27.94 13.51
CA CYS A 190 31.49 -28.16 12.77
C CYS A 190 32.40 -26.94 12.69
N GLY A 191 31.97 -25.76 13.15
CA GLY A 191 32.77 -24.54 13.11
C GLY A 191 32.92 -23.89 11.73
N ALA A 192 32.29 -24.44 10.70
CA ALA A 192 32.29 -23.87 9.34
C ALA A 192 31.70 -22.45 9.33
N SER A 193 32.26 -21.57 8.50
CA SER A 193 31.83 -20.18 8.40
C SER A 193 31.98 -19.65 6.97
N PRO A 194 30.96 -18.94 6.44
CA PRO A 194 31.05 -18.27 5.15
C PRO A 194 32.21 -17.27 5.06
N ALA A 195 32.72 -16.78 6.20
CA ALA A 195 33.85 -15.85 6.24
C ALA A 195 35.21 -16.51 5.95
N LYS A 196 35.33 -17.83 6.14
CA LYS A 196 36.56 -18.60 5.88
C LYS A 196 36.54 -19.25 4.50
N ASP A 197 35.36 -19.68 4.06
CA ASP A 197 35.13 -20.22 2.72
C ASP A 197 33.81 -19.64 2.20
N PRO A 198 33.84 -18.77 1.18
CA PRO A 198 32.65 -18.16 0.60
C PRO A 198 31.64 -19.15 0.00
N SER A 199 32.04 -20.41 -0.22
CA SER A 199 31.17 -21.46 -0.78
C SER A 199 30.28 -22.12 0.28
N VAL A 200 30.46 -21.79 1.56
CA VAL A 200 29.75 -22.41 2.68
C VAL A 200 28.43 -21.68 2.94
N GLU A 201 27.32 -22.40 2.87
CA GLU A 201 26.00 -21.92 3.28
C GLU A 201 25.62 -22.45 4.68
N LEU A 202 25.23 -21.54 5.59
CA LEU A 202 24.76 -21.90 6.93
C LEU A 202 23.24 -21.98 6.97
N HIS A 203 22.70 -23.08 7.47
CA HIS A 203 21.27 -23.29 7.71
C HIS A 203 20.96 -23.24 9.21
N VAL A 204 19.75 -22.79 9.54
CA VAL A 204 19.22 -22.77 10.91
C VAL A 204 18.20 -23.89 11.04
N ASP A 205 18.49 -24.88 11.88
CA ASP A 205 17.57 -25.97 12.19
C ASP A 205 16.62 -25.57 13.32
N HIS A 206 15.34 -25.86 13.16
CA HIS A 206 14.36 -25.72 14.24
C HIS A 206 14.40 -26.98 15.11
N ILE A 207 14.53 -26.83 16.44
CA ILE A 207 14.40 -27.95 17.38
C ILE A 207 12.94 -28.42 17.37
N ILE A 208 12.70 -29.56 16.73
CA ILE A 208 11.40 -30.24 16.73
C ILE A 208 11.24 -30.89 18.11
N HIS A 209 10.33 -30.37 18.93
CA HIS A 209 9.88 -31.08 20.12
C HIS A 209 8.94 -32.22 19.69
N GLY A 210 9.52 -33.41 19.50
CA GLY A 210 8.79 -34.68 19.56
C GLY A 210 8.59 -35.43 18.24
N ARG A 211 9.39 -36.49 18.06
CA ARG A 211 8.91 -37.87 17.84
C ARG A 211 10.02 -38.81 18.33
N LYS A 212 9.73 -39.60 19.36
CA LYS A 212 10.55 -40.79 19.67
C LYS A 212 10.51 -41.69 18.43
N VAL A 213 11.65 -41.88 17.80
CA VAL A 213 11.85 -42.92 16.79
C VAL A 213 12.12 -44.19 17.59
N GLU A 214 11.16 -45.11 17.60
CA GLU A 214 11.44 -46.50 17.97
C GLU A 214 12.48 -47.03 16.99
N LYS A 215 13.64 -47.47 17.52
CA LYS A 215 14.67 -48.19 16.76
C LYS A 215 14.23 -49.65 16.56
N PRO A 216 14.71 -50.32 15.50
CA PRO A 216 14.25 -51.64 15.07
C PRO A 216 14.45 -52.73 16.13
#